data_AF-V9F5G7-F1
#
_entry.id   AF-V9F5G7-F1
#
_cell.length_a   1.000
_cell.length_b   1.000
_cell.length_c   1.000
_cell.angle_alpha   90.00
_cell.angle_beta   90.00
_cell.angle_gamma   90.00
#
_symmetry.space_group_name_H-M   'P 1'
#
loop_
_entity.id
_entity.type
_entity.pdbx_description
1 polymer ?
#
loop_
_entity_poly.entity_id
_entity_poly.type
_entity_poly.pdbx_seq_one_letter_code
_entity_poly.pdbx_strand_id
1 'polypeptide(L)'
;MSSDEEIEAELRRGLLNDDNDDRPKNASSMGAVERLVLSPWEKWAAHGRFPYKLMLHIALVLLTFAQMQLYDAQNAAYMRASHRNWAFFFLPPAADIGVVPRFQRDFYTINRTMTAVHFLRDAYFSIGNDSVANYEYLRTSSGEVQPLKLIVDRVLPHGDLETREYLVSQDDESVGPFDPAMSLWQKKHLFRSLRALKFSFPLRDHQFGNFYEECFEWQVNVKFEVIESAQIHVELEDCEVSRCASTHPRPFWTTARQSFVWMHVVVAVVSILYMMLSLKALRRSFQVMARARGLLRDNAKDRENLDNGLHNVTTNAKDGDNSHRYIRQHVPLRSWTEIPFTLKLKLMNELQLIVFTSLLLLLASTMWSLLFLEAHMPIRFWHRLLHATALLLLWSSLVGYLEHNQHIYSIVLTLKWGTPRVLQFLLGVFPIFFGYALFGTIYFGNKIEEFGTLSASMISLFSLMNGDIIMDTFDAMELHQFTVSGKVFLYSFISLFMYVVLNIFIAIVEEAFFATQSTRRRLSDLLSDPRVSGVNAAKESDISAEMMRSLLQLMDSE
;
A
#
# COMPACT_ATOMS: atom_id res chain seq x y z
N MET A 1 -26.71 9.59 -31.57
CA MET A 1 -26.20 8.44 -30.77
C MET A 1 -25.27 7.52 -31.57
N SER A 2 -25.56 7.12 -32.83
CA SER A 2 -24.52 6.51 -33.69
C SER A 2 -23.67 7.55 -34.44
N SER A 3 -24.18 8.78 -34.61
CA SER A 3 -23.49 9.88 -35.28
C SER A 3 -22.26 10.38 -34.52
N ASP A 4 -22.33 10.44 -33.19
CA ASP A 4 -21.28 11.05 -32.37
C ASP A 4 -20.07 10.11 -32.19
N GLU A 5 -20.30 8.79 -32.22
CA GLU A 5 -19.25 7.75 -32.28
C GLU A 5 -18.49 7.79 -33.63
N GLU A 6 -19.19 8.08 -34.72
CA GLU A 6 -18.63 8.15 -36.08
C GLU A 6 -17.80 9.44 -36.25
N ILE A 7 -18.27 10.55 -35.69
CA ILE A 7 -17.60 11.86 -35.75
C ILE A 7 -16.32 11.89 -34.90
N GLU A 8 -16.28 11.31 -33.70
CA GLU A 8 -15.05 11.28 -32.90
C GLU A 8 -14.00 10.32 -33.48
N ALA A 9 -14.44 9.23 -34.12
CA ALA A 9 -13.58 8.33 -34.88
C ALA A 9 -13.03 8.99 -36.17
N GLU A 10 -13.84 9.80 -36.86
CA GLU A 10 -13.42 10.62 -38.00
C GLU A 10 -12.47 11.74 -37.59
N LEU A 11 -12.67 12.36 -36.44
CA LEU A 11 -11.82 13.46 -35.97
C LEU A 11 -10.46 12.96 -35.48
N ARG A 12 -10.42 11.77 -34.87
CA ARG A 12 -9.17 11.06 -34.61
C ARG A 12 -8.49 10.57 -35.86
N ARG A 13 -9.21 10.23 -36.94
CA ARG A 13 -8.60 9.96 -38.25
C ARG A 13 -8.07 11.24 -38.89
N GLY A 14 -8.79 12.35 -38.82
CA GLY A 14 -8.38 13.65 -39.38
C GLY A 14 -7.11 14.21 -38.74
N LEU A 15 -6.94 14.03 -37.42
CA LEU A 15 -5.69 14.39 -36.72
C LEU A 15 -4.47 13.52 -37.11
N LEU A 16 -4.69 12.39 -37.80
CA LEU A 16 -3.65 11.47 -38.25
C LEU A 16 -3.41 11.53 -39.78
N ASN A 17 -4.23 12.29 -40.51
CA ASN A 17 -4.28 12.29 -41.97
C ASN A 17 -3.85 13.64 -42.59
N ASP A 18 -2.97 14.41 -41.95
CA ASP A 18 -2.47 15.66 -42.57
C ASP A 18 -1.40 15.44 -43.66
N ASP A 19 -1.17 14.19 -44.07
CA ASP A 19 -0.38 13.84 -45.25
C ASP A 19 -1.30 13.31 -46.36
N ASN A 20 -1.62 14.18 -47.31
CA ASN A 20 -2.05 13.79 -48.65
C ASN A 20 -0.89 13.04 -49.34
N ASP A 21 -0.75 11.74 -49.09
CA ASP A 21 0.05 10.84 -49.94
C ASP A 21 -0.74 9.56 -50.22
N ASP A 22 -1.37 9.51 -51.39
CA ASP A 22 -1.99 8.32 -51.99
C ASP A 22 -0.92 7.26 -52.32
N ARG A 23 -0.33 6.66 -51.27
CA ARG A 23 0.50 5.46 -51.41
C ARG A 23 -0.15 4.22 -50.80
N PRO A 24 0.01 3.05 -51.44
CA PRO A 24 -0.64 1.82 -51.02
C PRO A 24 -0.27 1.47 -49.57
N LYS A 25 -1.26 1.00 -48.80
CA LYS A 25 -1.20 0.59 -47.39
C LYS A 25 -0.19 -0.55 -47.15
N ASN A 26 1.09 -0.25 -47.22
CA ASN A 26 2.12 -0.99 -46.50
C ASN A 26 2.17 -0.42 -45.09
N ALA A 27 2.02 -1.28 -44.08
CA ALA A 27 1.91 -0.94 -42.66
C ALA A 27 2.80 0.27 -42.27
N SER A 28 2.19 1.45 -42.20
CA SER A 28 2.90 2.69 -41.89
C SER A 28 3.51 2.57 -40.48
N SER A 29 4.73 3.05 -40.32
CA SER A 29 5.36 3.12 -39.02
C SER A 29 4.59 4.12 -38.15
N MET A 30 3.67 3.63 -37.29
CA MET A 30 2.89 4.42 -36.33
C MET A 30 3.69 5.62 -35.78
N GLY A 31 3.19 6.85 -35.91
CA GLY A 31 3.88 8.07 -35.49
C GLY A 31 4.27 8.08 -34.00
N ALA A 32 5.17 8.97 -33.57
CA ALA A 32 5.56 9.06 -32.17
C ALA A 32 4.39 9.52 -31.28
N VAL A 33 3.54 10.41 -31.82
CA VAL A 33 2.33 10.94 -31.19
C VAL A 33 1.23 9.88 -31.08
N GLU A 34 0.91 9.19 -32.18
CA GLU A 34 -0.04 8.07 -32.20
C GLU A 34 0.29 7.00 -31.16
N ARG A 35 1.59 6.71 -30.98
CA ARG A 35 2.07 5.75 -29.98
C ARG A 35 1.79 6.16 -28.55
N LEU A 36 1.79 7.45 -28.24
CA LEU A 36 1.60 7.95 -26.88
C LEU A 36 0.13 8.18 -26.56
N VAL A 37 -0.65 8.59 -27.54
CA VAL A 37 -2.05 9.02 -27.36
C VAL A 37 -3.05 7.87 -27.55
N LEU A 38 -2.82 6.98 -28.53
CA LEU A 38 -3.80 5.93 -28.84
C LEU A 38 -3.82 4.84 -27.77
N SER A 39 -5.02 4.36 -27.44
CA SER A 39 -5.23 3.21 -26.57
C SER A 39 -4.74 1.90 -27.20
N PRO A 40 -4.58 0.81 -26.41
CA PRO A 40 -4.23 -0.51 -26.95
C PRO A 40 -5.24 -1.03 -27.98
N TRP A 41 -6.53 -0.77 -27.79
CA TRP A 41 -7.60 -1.22 -28.67
C TRP A 41 -7.67 -0.42 -29.98
N GLU A 42 -7.48 0.90 -29.91
CA GLU A 42 -7.38 1.74 -31.11
C GLU A 42 -6.12 1.43 -31.91
N LYS A 43 -5.00 1.13 -31.25
CA LYS A 43 -3.79 0.63 -31.94
C LYS A 43 -4.03 -0.69 -32.64
N TRP A 44 -4.89 -1.54 -32.09
CA TRP A 44 -5.27 -2.78 -32.75
C TRP A 44 -6.20 -2.53 -33.94
N ALA A 45 -7.21 -1.68 -33.78
CA ALA A 45 -8.15 -1.33 -34.84
C ALA A 45 -7.49 -0.55 -36.01
N ALA A 46 -6.59 0.39 -35.71
CA ALA A 46 -5.95 1.25 -36.70
C ALA A 46 -4.71 0.63 -37.33
N HIS A 47 -3.89 -0.10 -36.56
CA HIS A 47 -2.57 -0.59 -36.99
C HIS A 47 -2.43 -2.12 -36.97
N GLY A 48 -3.50 -2.86 -36.66
CA GLY A 48 -3.49 -4.33 -36.62
C GLY A 48 -2.62 -4.96 -35.53
N ARG A 49 -2.13 -4.17 -34.56
CA ARG A 49 -1.23 -4.66 -33.50
C ARG A 49 -2.01 -5.22 -32.31
N PHE A 50 -1.99 -6.54 -32.15
CA PHE A 50 -2.68 -7.22 -31.05
C PHE A 50 -2.21 -6.71 -29.66
N PRO A 51 -3.12 -6.44 -28.69
CA PRO A 51 -2.80 -5.81 -27.42
C PRO A 51 -2.23 -6.79 -26.37
N TYR A 52 -1.05 -7.36 -26.65
CA TYR A 52 -0.39 -8.36 -25.78
C TYR A 52 -0.22 -7.92 -24.32
N LYS A 53 0.07 -6.64 -24.06
CA LYS A 53 0.23 -6.12 -22.69
C LYS A 53 -1.06 -6.23 -21.87
N LEU A 54 -2.21 -5.94 -22.48
CA LEU A 54 -3.50 -6.02 -21.81
C LEU A 54 -3.87 -7.47 -21.53
N MET A 55 -3.62 -8.38 -22.50
CA MET A 55 -3.88 -9.80 -22.31
C MET A 55 -3.01 -10.40 -21.21
N LEU A 56 -1.72 -10.05 -21.15
CA LEU A 56 -0.83 -10.46 -20.06
C LEU A 56 -1.27 -9.88 -18.71
N HIS A 57 -1.74 -8.64 -18.70
CA HIS A 57 -2.27 -8.01 -17.49
C HIS A 57 -3.50 -8.76 -16.95
N ILE A 58 -4.50 -9.00 -17.80
CA ILE A 58 -5.71 -9.76 -17.45
C ILE A 58 -5.35 -11.18 -17.02
N ALA A 59 -4.45 -11.85 -17.75
CA ALA A 59 -3.99 -13.18 -17.39
C ALA A 59 -3.35 -13.19 -16.00
N LEU A 60 -2.50 -12.20 -15.68
CA LEU A 60 -1.84 -12.11 -14.38
C LEU A 60 -2.83 -11.82 -13.25
N VAL A 61 -3.82 -10.94 -13.48
CA VAL A 61 -4.91 -10.68 -12.54
C VAL A 61 -5.72 -11.95 -12.26
N LEU A 62 -6.12 -12.69 -13.31
CA LEU A 62 -6.87 -13.94 -13.14
C LEU A 62 -6.04 -15.04 -12.47
N LEU A 63 -4.77 -15.18 -12.85
CA LEU A 63 -3.85 -16.14 -12.24
C LEU A 63 -3.65 -15.84 -10.76
N THR A 64 -3.34 -14.60 -10.40
CA THR A 64 -3.15 -14.20 -9.00
C THR A 64 -4.43 -14.28 -8.18
N PHE A 65 -5.60 -14.01 -8.78
CA PHE A 65 -6.89 -14.23 -8.14
C PHE A 65 -7.15 -15.70 -7.86
N ALA A 66 -6.96 -16.57 -8.86
CA ALA A 66 -7.09 -18.01 -8.70
C ALA A 66 -6.10 -18.53 -7.64
N GLN A 67 -4.88 -17.98 -7.61
CA GLN A 67 -3.85 -18.33 -6.64
C GLN A 67 -4.35 -18.01 -5.23
N MET A 68 -4.91 -16.81 -5.05
CA MET A 68 -5.47 -16.39 -3.77
C MET A 68 -6.65 -17.27 -3.35
N GLN A 69 -7.61 -17.55 -4.25
CA GLN A 69 -8.79 -18.36 -3.91
C GLN A 69 -8.43 -19.81 -3.50
N LEU A 70 -7.41 -20.39 -4.13
CA LEU A 70 -6.94 -21.74 -3.78
C LEU A 70 -6.25 -21.78 -2.41
N TYR A 71 -5.63 -20.69 -1.96
CA TYR A 71 -4.81 -20.66 -0.74
C TYR A 71 -5.47 -19.98 0.47
N ASP A 72 -6.25 -18.92 0.28
CA ASP A 72 -6.68 -18.00 1.34
C ASP A 72 -7.82 -18.56 2.19
N ALA A 73 -8.72 -19.37 1.61
CA ALA A 73 -9.91 -19.84 2.31
C ALA A 73 -9.59 -20.73 3.52
N GLN A 74 -8.44 -21.43 3.53
CA GLN A 74 -8.13 -22.44 4.55
C GLN A 74 -6.93 -22.07 5.45
N ASN A 75 -5.85 -21.47 4.92
CA ASN A 75 -4.69 -21.12 5.74
C ASN A 75 -4.96 -19.89 6.63
N ALA A 76 -5.55 -18.81 6.11
CA ALA A 76 -5.82 -17.62 6.91
C ALA A 76 -6.84 -17.88 8.05
N ALA A 77 -7.78 -18.80 7.84
CA ALA A 77 -8.70 -19.26 8.88
C ALA A 77 -7.97 -20.03 9.99
N TYR A 78 -7.08 -20.95 9.60
CA TYR A 78 -6.26 -21.71 10.54
C TYR A 78 -5.30 -20.83 11.35
N MET A 79 -4.61 -19.86 10.73
CA MET A 79 -3.72 -18.95 11.47
C MET A 79 -4.48 -18.14 12.52
N ARG A 80 -5.68 -17.63 12.17
CA ARG A 80 -6.54 -16.90 13.12
C ARG A 80 -7.07 -17.80 14.23
N ALA A 81 -7.45 -19.04 13.90
CA ALA A 81 -7.90 -20.01 14.88
C ALA A 81 -6.77 -20.40 15.85
N SER A 82 -5.57 -20.67 15.33
CA SER A 82 -4.39 -20.99 16.13
C SER A 82 -4.03 -19.86 17.08
N HIS A 83 -4.01 -18.62 16.59
CA HIS A 83 -3.75 -17.45 17.44
C HIS A 83 -4.80 -17.29 18.57
N ARG A 84 -6.08 -17.60 18.29
CA ARG A 84 -7.14 -17.62 19.31
C ARG A 84 -6.96 -18.78 20.30
N ASN A 85 -6.52 -19.95 19.85
CA ASN A 85 -6.23 -21.09 20.70
C ASN A 85 -5.06 -20.79 21.64
N TRP A 86 -3.98 -20.19 21.13
CA TRP A 86 -2.84 -19.74 21.95
C TRP A 86 -3.28 -18.75 23.01
N ALA A 87 -4.11 -17.78 22.65
CA ALA A 87 -4.66 -16.83 23.62
C ALA A 87 -5.54 -17.52 24.67
N PHE A 88 -6.32 -18.53 24.29
CA PHE A 88 -7.19 -19.27 25.19
C PHE A 88 -6.41 -20.14 26.19
N PHE A 89 -5.40 -20.90 25.72
CA PHE A 89 -4.65 -21.82 26.57
C PHE A 89 -3.58 -21.11 27.41
N PHE A 90 -2.93 -20.07 26.87
CA PHE A 90 -1.73 -19.50 27.48
C PHE A 90 -1.96 -18.15 28.17
N LEU A 91 -3.07 -17.46 27.91
CA LEU A 91 -3.45 -16.32 28.76
C LEU A 91 -4.27 -16.84 29.94
N PRO A 92 -3.92 -16.47 31.18
CA PRO A 92 -4.68 -16.91 32.35
C PRO A 92 -6.16 -16.49 32.24
N PRO A 93 -7.08 -17.33 32.75
CA PRO A 93 -8.51 -17.07 32.65
C PRO A 93 -8.87 -15.77 33.38
N ALA A 94 -9.65 -14.90 32.73
CA ALA A 94 -10.25 -13.76 33.40
C ALA A 94 -11.56 -14.15 34.07
N ALA A 95 -11.93 -13.40 35.09
CA ALA A 95 -13.22 -13.52 35.77
C ALA A 95 -14.41 -13.12 34.87
N ASP A 96 -14.17 -12.33 33.81
CA ASP A 96 -15.22 -11.78 32.98
C ASP A 96 -15.53 -12.68 31.78
N ILE A 97 -16.63 -13.42 31.91
CA ILE A 97 -17.25 -14.21 30.86
C ILE A 97 -17.96 -13.25 29.90
N GLY A 98 -17.58 -13.21 28.62
CA GLY A 98 -18.49 -12.72 27.57
C GLY A 98 -17.98 -11.73 26.53
N VAL A 99 -16.70 -11.34 26.51
CA VAL A 99 -16.16 -10.47 25.45
C VAL A 99 -14.93 -11.13 24.84
N VAL A 100 -14.82 -11.04 23.51
CA VAL A 100 -13.70 -11.45 22.62
C VAL A 100 -12.39 -11.59 23.40
N PRO A 101 -11.59 -12.67 23.24
CA PRO A 101 -10.31 -12.75 23.95
C PRO A 101 -9.48 -11.52 23.58
N ARG A 102 -9.43 -10.54 24.48
CA ARG A 102 -8.39 -9.52 24.46
C ARG A 102 -7.11 -10.35 24.55
N PHE A 103 -6.22 -10.20 23.59
CA PHE A 103 -4.92 -10.89 23.56
C PHE A 103 -3.98 -10.40 24.69
N GLN A 104 -4.56 -9.82 25.75
CA GLN A 104 -3.92 -9.14 26.84
C GLN A 104 -4.70 -9.29 28.15
N ARG A 105 -4.00 -9.31 29.28
CA ARG A 105 -4.52 -9.39 30.66
C ARG A 105 -3.69 -8.53 31.61
N ASP A 106 -4.33 -7.86 32.55
CA ASP A 106 -3.64 -7.08 33.57
C ASP A 106 -3.73 -7.72 34.97
N PHE A 107 -2.60 -7.80 35.65
CA PHE A 107 -2.50 -8.29 37.02
C PHE A 107 -1.99 -7.21 37.97
N TYR A 108 -2.68 -7.04 39.09
CA TYR A 108 -2.39 -6.03 40.11
C TYR A 108 -1.79 -6.62 41.39
N THR A 109 -1.61 -7.94 41.47
CA THR A 109 -1.14 -8.59 42.71
C THR A 109 -0.03 -9.61 42.44
N ILE A 110 0.92 -9.68 43.37
CA ILE A 110 2.02 -10.66 43.36
C ILE A 110 1.49 -12.09 43.30
N ASN A 111 0.48 -12.43 44.11
CA ASN A 111 -0.04 -13.80 44.19
C ASN A 111 -0.71 -14.25 42.89
N ARG A 112 -1.53 -13.38 42.27
CA ARG A 112 -2.14 -13.69 40.96
C ARG A 112 -1.08 -13.82 39.88
N THR A 113 -0.05 -12.97 39.89
CA THR A 113 1.03 -13.07 38.90
C THR A 113 1.84 -14.35 39.08
N MET A 114 2.15 -14.73 40.32
CA MET A 114 2.81 -16.00 40.62
C MET A 114 1.98 -17.18 40.07
N THR A 115 0.67 -17.18 40.34
CA THR A 115 -0.26 -18.20 39.85
C THR A 115 -0.31 -18.21 38.33
N ALA A 116 -0.31 -17.05 37.67
CA ALA A 116 -0.32 -16.92 36.22
C ALA A 116 0.96 -17.49 35.57
N VAL A 117 2.12 -17.25 36.18
CA VAL A 117 3.41 -17.80 35.72
C VAL A 117 3.42 -19.33 35.78
N HIS A 118 2.94 -19.92 36.88
CA HIS A 118 2.81 -21.37 37.00
C HIS A 118 1.74 -21.94 36.07
N PHE A 119 0.59 -21.27 35.95
CA PHE A 119 -0.47 -21.65 35.02
C PHE A 119 0.05 -21.78 33.59
N LEU A 120 0.90 -20.86 33.13
CA LEU A 120 1.46 -20.92 31.78
C LEU A 120 2.38 -22.13 31.56
N ARG A 121 3.25 -22.46 32.53
CA ARG A 121 4.05 -23.71 32.50
C ARG A 121 3.12 -24.91 32.41
N ASP A 122 2.15 -24.99 33.30
CA ASP A 122 1.27 -26.15 33.41
C ASP A 122 0.42 -26.32 32.14
N ALA A 123 -0.11 -25.22 31.60
CA ALA A 123 -0.85 -25.19 30.35
C ALA A 123 -0.01 -25.67 29.15
N TYR A 124 1.27 -25.34 29.09
CA TYR A 124 2.15 -25.87 28.04
C TYR A 124 2.26 -27.39 28.13
N PHE A 125 2.55 -27.96 29.31
CA PHE A 125 2.72 -29.40 29.46
C PHE A 125 1.41 -30.21 29.48
N SER A 126 0.26 -29.56 29.66
CA SER A 126 -1.05 -30.24 29.65
C SER A 126 -1.81 -30.12 28.32
N ILE A 127 -1.42 -29.19 27.42
CA ILE A 127 -2.18 -28.89 26.20
C ILE A 127 -2.42 -30.12 25.31
N GLY A 128 -1.48 -31.07 25.26
CA GLY A 128 -1.65 -32.31 24.48
C GLY A 128 -2.81 -33.20 24.94
N ASN A 129 -3.19 -33.13 26.23
CA ASN A 129 -4.33 -33.88 26.77
C ASN A 129 -5.59 -33.03 26.87
N ASP A 130 -5.45 -31.73 27.16
CA ASP A 130 -6.59 -30.85 27.44
C ASP A 130 -7.23 -30.27 26.16
N SER A 131 -6.47 -30.15 25.08
CA SER A 131 -6.94 -29.54 23.85
C SER A 131 -7.67 -30.52 22.93
N VAL A 132 -8.62 -30.00 22.14
CA VAL A 132 -9.32 -30.76 21.10
C VAL A 132 -8.41 -31.01 19.88
N ALA A 133 -7.43 -30.14 19.68
CA ALA A 133 -6.42 -30.28 18.63
C ALA A 133 -5.32 -31.24 19.09
N ASN A 134 -4.68 -31.92 18.15
CA ASN A 134 -3.57 -32.81 18.47
C ASN A 134 -2.24 -32.06 18.36
N TYR A 135 -1.92 -31.24 19.35
CA TYR A 135 -0.66 -30.52 19.40
C TYR A 135 0.50 -31.46 19.78
N GLU A 136 1.54 -31.48 18.95
CA GLU A 136 2.74 -32.28 19.18
C GLU A 136 3.85 -31.45 19.83
N TYR A 137 4.50 -32.04 20.83
CA TYR A 137 5.69 -31.47 21.44
C TYR A 137 6.94 -31.78 20.61
N LEU A 138 7.82 -30.78 20.47
CA LEU A 138 9.19 -31.05 20.09
C LEU A 138 9.89 -31.77 21.24
N ARG A 139 10.73 -32.75 20.91
CA ARG A 139 11.44 -33.56 21.89
C ARG A 139 12.94 -33.34 21.79
N THR A 140 13.61 -33.37 22.94
CA THR A 140 15.06 -33.35 23.04
C THR A 140 15.67 -34.66 22.51
N SER A 141 16.99 -34.73 22.37
CA SER A 141 17.70 -35.96 22.00
C SER A 141 17.50 -37.10 23.00
N SER A 142 17.13 -36.80 24.26
CA SER A 142 16.76 -37.80 25.28
C SER A 142 15.33 -38.34 25.13
N GLY A 143 14.51 -37.74 24.27
CA GLY A 143 13.09 -38.12 24.07
C GLY A 143 12.11 -37.41 25.00
N GLU A 144 12.59 -36.57 25.91
CA GLU A 144 11.77 -35.73 26.78
C GLU A 144 11.16 -34.55 26.02
N VAL A 145 10.04 -34.02 26.53
CA VAL A 145 9.43 -32.81 25.97
C VAL A 145 10.40 -31.65 26.11
N GLN A 146 10.55 -30.84 25.06
CA GLN A 146 11.43 -29.70 25.07
C GLN A 146 11.03 -28.73 26.19
N PRO A 147 11.98 -28.31 27.06
CA PRO A 147 11.67 -27.38 28.13
C PRO A 147 11.29 -26.02 27.55
N LEU A 148 10.37 -25.33 28.24
CA LEU A 148 9.98 -23.98 27.87
C LEU A 148 11.11 -23.00 28.22
N LYS A 149 11.38 -22.05 27.33
CA LYS A 149 12.39 -21.03 27.52
C LYS A 149 11.75 -19.83 28.21
N LEU A 150 12.28 -19.47 29.38
CA LEU A 150 11.89 -18.30 30.16
C LEU A 150 13.05 -17.31 30.20
N ILE A 151 12.85 -16.12 29.65
CA ILE A 151 13.77 -14.99 29.77
C ILE A 151 13.22 -14.05 30.84
N VAL A 152 14.05 -13.70 31.82
CA VAL A 152 13.71 -12.80 32.92
C VAL A 152 14.62 -11.58 32.86
N ASP A 153 14.01 -10.42 32.65
CA ASP A 153 14.67 -9.13 32.67
C ASP A 153 14.49 -8.45 34.01
N ARG A 154 15.60 -8.08 34.64
CA ARG A 154 15.62 -7.38 35.92
C ARG A 154 16.45 -6.11 35.86
N VAL A 155 16.04 -5.13 36.64
CA VAL A 155 16.82 -3.91 36.87
C VAL A 155 17.61 -4.10 38.17
N LEU A 156 18.94 -4.06 38.05
CA LEU A 156 19.85 -4.09 39.18
C LEU A 156 19.79 -2.77 39.95
N PRO A 157 20.21 -2.71 41.23
CA PRO A 157 20.17 -1.49 42.03
C PRO A 157 20.94 -0.30 41.42
N HIS A 158 21.88 -0.57 40.51
CA HIS A 158 22.73 0.43 39.85
C HIS A 158 22.08 0.97 38.54
N GLY A 159 20.90 0.43 38.16
CA GLY A 159 20.17 0.80 36.94
C GLY A 159 20.43 -0.11 35.74
N ASP A 160 21.43 -1.00 35.82
CA ASP A 160 21.76 -1.92 34.74
C ASP A 160 20.69 -3.01 34.55
N LEU A 161 20.40 -3.35 33.30
CA LEU A 161 19.49 -4.44 32.95
C LEU A 161 20.23 -5.77 32.96
N GLU A 162 19.77 -6.71 33.78
CA GLU A 162 20.23 -8.10 33.82
C GLU A 162 19.17 -9.01 33.18
N THR A 163 19.53 -9.63 32.06
CA THR A 163 18.71 -10.63 31.38
C THR A 163 19.23 -12.02 31.71
N ARG A 164 18.37 -12.89 32.26
CA ARG A 164 18.72 -14.30 32.54
C ARG A 164 17.76 -15.25 31.83
N GLU A 165 18.33 -16.30 31.24
CA GLU A 165 17.58 -17.37 30.58
C GLU A 165 17.46 -18.59 31.49
N TYR A 166 16.25 -19.15 31.57
CA TYR A 166 15.91 -20.36 32.32
C TYR A 166 15.23 -21.34 31.36
N LEU A 167 15.62 -22.61 31.46
CA LEU A 167 14.92 -23.72 30.82
C LEU A 167 14.04 -24.35 31.90
N VAL A 168 12.74 -24.37 31.69
CA VAL A 168 11.77 -24.87 32.67
C VAL A 168 11.14 -26.15 32.14
N SER A 169 11.27 -27.21 32.92
CA SER A 169 10.78 -28.55 32.62
C SER A 169 9.46 -28.81 33.36
N GLN A 170 8.80 -29.91 33.03
CA GLN A 170 7.51 -30.28 33.64
C GLN A 170 7.63 -30.55 35.15
N ASP A 171 8.71 -31.22 35.56
CA ASP A 171 8.93 -31.68 36.94
C ASP A 171 9.54 -30.60 37.85
N ASP A 172 9.84 -29.41 37.32
CA ASP A 172 10.44 -28.33 38.10
C ASP A 172 9.41 -27.71 39.05
N GLU A 173 9.68 -27.75 40.37
CA GLU A 173 8.81 -27.12 41.37
C GLU A 173 8.69 -25.60 41.15
N SER A 174 9.79 -24.95 40.76
CA SER A 174 9.86 -23.50 40.52
C SER A 174 9.93 -23.16 39.02
N VAL A 175 9.24 -22.11 38.61
CA VAL A 175 9.34 -21.59 37.24
C VAL A 175 10.46 -20.55 37.20
N GLY A 176 11.69 -20.98 36.89
CA GLY A 176 12.87 -20.11 36.98
C GLY A 176 13.04 -19.51 38.38
N PRO A 177 13.00 -18.17 38.56
CA PRO A 177 13.10 -17.56 39.88
C PRO A 177 11.78 -17.54 40.68
N PHE A 178 10.69 -18.05 40.10
CA PHE A 178 9.38 -18.08 40.71
C PHE A 178 9.17 -19.40 41.46
N ASP A 179 9.79 -19.52 42.63
CA ASP A 179 9.57 -20.60 43.59
C ASP A 179 8.35 -20.33 44.50
N PRO A 180 7.33 -21.23 44.55
CA PRO A 180 6.16 -21.07 45.42
C PRO A 180 6.51 -20.97 46.91
N ALA A 181 7.58 -21.63 47.36
CA ALA A 181 8.04 -21.66 48.75
C ALA A 181 8.73 -20.36 49.21
N MET A 182 8.98 -19.40 48.30
CA MET A 182 9.57 -18.11 48.67
C MET A 182 8.75 -17.36 49.72
N SER A 183 9.47 -16.76 50.68
CA SER A 183 8.88 -15.83 51.65
C SER A 183 8.28 -14.60 50.97
N LEU A 184 7.37 -13.92 51.68
CA LEU A 184 6.74 -12.69 51.18
C LEU A 184 7.78 -11.60 50.83
N TRP A 185 8.87 -11.51 51.60
CA TRP A 185 9.92 -10.53 51.35
C TRP A 185 10.68 -10.83 50.06
N GLN A 186 11.05 -12.10 49.84
CA GLN A 186 11.72 -12.53 48.59
C GLN A 186 10.84 -12.28 47.37
N LYS A 187 9.54 -12.60 47.46
CA LYS A 187 8.56 -12.30 46.40
C LYS A 187 8.50 -10.80 46.10
N LYS A 188 8.35 -9.94 47.11
CA LYS A 188 8.33 -8.48 46.93
C LYS A 188 9.62 -7.95 46.33
N HIS A 189 10.78 -8.46 46.76
CA HIS A 189 12.07 -8.05 46.22
C HIS A 189 12.20 -8.41 44.74
N LEU A 190 11.83 -9.64 44.38
CA LEU A 190 11.81 -10.11 42.99
C LEU A 190 10.97 -9.20 42.10
N PHE A 191 9.70 -8.97 42.46
CA PHE A 191 8.78 -8.16 41.67
C PHE A 191 9.16 -6.68 41.57
N ARG A 192 9.88 -6.13 42.56
CA ARG A 192 10.41 -4.75 42.49
C ARG A 192 11.57 -4.61 41.51
N SER A 193 12.40 -5.64 41.38
CA SER A 193 13.49 -5.66 40.41
C SER A 193 13.04 -6.11 39.02
N LEU A 194 11.83 -6.65 38.88
CA LEU A 194 11.36 -7.25 37.64
C LEU A 194 10.96 -6.18 36.62
N ARG A 195 11.37 -6.36 35.36
CA ARG A 195 10.95 -5.51 34.24
C ARG A 195 10.07 -6.25 33.25
N ALA A 196 10.50 -7.44 32.81
CA ALA A 196 9.74 -8.27 31.90
C ALA A 196 10.04 -9.76 32.10
N LEU A 197 9.08 -10.59 31.72
CA LEU A 197 9.22 -12.03 31.55
C LEU A 197 8.80 -12.38 30.13
N LYS A 198 9.57 -13.22 29.46
CA LYS A 198 9.20 -13.74 28.14
C LYS A 198 9.28 -15.25 28.15
N PHE A 199 8.14 -15.86 27.89
CA PHE A 199 8.00 -17.29 27.69
C PHE A 199 8.01 -17.58 26.20
N SER A 200 8.85 -18.51 25.78
CA SER A 200 9.01 -18.92 24.40
C SER A 200 9.09 -20.44 24.32
N PHE A 201 8.20 -21.07 23.57
CA PHE A 201 8.19 -22.52 23.41
C PHE A 201 7.67 -22.94 22.05
N PRO A 202 8.22 -24.02 21.47
CA PRO A 202 7.76 -24.54 20.20
C PRO A 202 6.62 -25.55 20.40
N LEU A 203 5.63 -25.48 19.52
CA LEU A 203 4.54 -26.45 19.38
C LEU A 203 4.37 -26.81 17.92
N ARG A 204 4.13 -28.08 17.64
CA ARG A 204 3.84 -28.57 16.31
C ARG A 204 2.36 -28.86 16.17
N ASP A 205 1.81 -28.52 15.03
CA ASP A 205 0.41 -28.77 14.70
C ASP A 205 0.28 -29.16 13.23
N HIS A 206 -0.71 -30.00 12.94
CA HIS A 206 -0.97 -30.54 11.62
C HIS A 206 -2.32 -30.02 11.11
N GLN A 207 -2.27 -29.27 10.02
CA GLN A 207 -3.47 -28.83 9.32
C GLN A 207 -3.81 -29.80 8.18
N PHE A 208 -4.99 -30.41 8.28
CA PHE A 208 -5.56 -31.25 7.23
C PHE A 208 -6.54 -30.41 6.38
N GLY A 209 -6.11 -30.05 5.17
CA GLY A 209 -6.96 -29.46 4.14
C GLY A 209 -7.53 -30.53 3.20
N ASN A 210 -8.49 -30.14 2.36
CA ASN A 210 -9.07 -31.07 1.37
C ASN A 210 -8.05 -31.55 0.32
N PHE A 211 -7.01 -30.75 0.08
CA PHE A 211 -6.04 -30.96 -1.01
C PHE A 211 -4.57 -30.91 -0.55
N TYR A 212 -4.32 -30.70 0.74
CA TYR A 212 -2.98 -30.58 1.29
C TYR A 212 -2.96 -30.98 2.77
N GLU A 213 -1.80 -31.43 3.23
CA GLU A 213 -1.49 -31.67 4.63
C GLU A 213 -0.25 -30.82 4.94
N GLU A 214 -0.40 -29.83 5.81
CA GLU A 214 0.68 -28.95 6.22
C GLU A 214 1.01 -29.17 7.70
N CYS A 215 2.31 -29.30 7.99
CA CYS A 215 2.83 -29.33 9.35
C CYS A 215 3.41 -27.96 9.67
N PHE A 216 2.87 -27.31 10.70
CA PHE A 216 3.31 -26.03 11.22
C PHE A 216 4.04 -26.21 12.53
N GLU A 217 5.19 -25.57 12.62
CA GLU A 217 5.95 -25.43 13.85
C GLU A 217 5.81 -23.98 14.31
N TRP A 218 5.04 -23.80 15.37
CA TRP A 218 4.73 -22.55 16.01
C TRP A 218 5.74 -22.28 17.13
N GLN A 219 6.31 -21.09 17.13
CA GLN A 219 7.02 -20.54 18.27
C GLN A 219 6.11 -19.56 18.98
N VAL A 220 5.48 -20.03 20.06
CA VAL A 220 4.53 -19.24 20.83
C VAL A 220 5.30 -18.37 21.82
N ASN A 221 4.97 -17.08 21.86
CA ASN A 221 5.63 -16.09 22.71
C ASN A 221 4.60 -15.41 23.61
N VAL A 222 4.77 -15.50 24.93
CA VAL A 222 3.92 -14.83 25.92
C VAL A 222 4.80 -13.91 26.75
N LYS A 223 4.46 -12.62 26.78
CA LYS A 223 5.24 -11.60 27.48
C LYS A 223 4.46 -11.05 28.67
N PHE A 224 5.13 -10.97 29.81
CA PHE A 224 4.66 -10.28 31.00
C PHE A 224 5.52 -9.02 31.13
N GLU A 225 4.93 -7.84 30.99
CA GLU A 225 5.61 -6.55 31.10
C GLU A 225 5.12 -5.80 32.33
N VAL A 226 6.06 -5.26 33.11
CA VAL A 226 5.73 -4.42 34.25
C VAL A 226 5.46 -3.00 33.77
N ILE A 227 4.22 -2.54 33.88
CA ILE A 227 3.81 -1.17 33.56
C ILE A 227 3.86 -0.32 34.83
N GLU A 228 4.66 0.75 34.78
CA GLU A 228 4.79 1.77 35.84
C GLU A 228 5.08 1.22 37.24
N SER A 229 5.68 0.02 37.33
CA SER A 229 5.90 -0.72 38.60
C SER A 229 4.62 -1.02 39.39
N ALA A 230 3.44 -0.86 38.80
CA ALA A 230 2.14 -0.94 39.48
C ALA A 230 1.31 -2.14 39.04
N GLN A 231 1.38 -2.49 37.75
CA GLN A 231 0.64 -3.61 37.18
C GLN A 231 1.52 -4.43 36.24
N ILE A 232 1.13 -5.67 36.02
CA ILE A 232 1.80 -6.60 35.13
C ILE A 232 0.85 -6.90 33.99
N HIS A 233 1.22 -6.41 32.82
CA HIS A 233 0.50 -6.61 31.58
C HIS A 233 0.99 -7.88 30.91
N VAL A 234 0.10 -8.78 30.56
CA VAL A 234 0.42 -10.06 29.93
C VAL A 234 -0.21 -10.10 28.57
N GLU A 235 0.62 -10.18 27.54
CA GLU A 235 0.19 -10.21 26.15
C GLU A 235 0.73 -11.44 25.43
N LEU A 236 -0.06 -11.95 24.48
CA LEU A 236 0.41 -12.91 23.49
C LEU A 236 1.11 -12.10 22.39
N GLU A 237 2.45 -12.19 22.33
CA GLU A 237 3.22 -11.56 21.26
C GLU A 237 2.99 -12.27 19.91
N ASP A 238 3.39 -11.62 18.82
CA ASP A 238 3.39 -12.24 17.50
C ASP A 238 4.14 -13.57 17.54
N CYS A 239 3.37 -14.65 17.33
CA CYS A 239 3.91 -16.01 17.28
C CYS A 239 4.60 -16.22 15.94
N GLU A 240 5.85 -16.70 15.98
CA GLU A 240 6.52 -17.09 14.75
C GLU A 240 6.04 -18.47 14.34
N VAL A 241 6.03 -18.72 13.04
CA VAL A 241 5.46 -19.94 12.49
C VAL A 241 6.25 -20.31 11.25
N SER A 242 6.68 -21.55 11.24
CA SER A 242 7.46 -22.13 10.17
C SER A 242 6.86 -23.46 9.77
N ARG A 243 7.30 -23.99 8.63
CA ARG A 243 6.93 -25.36 8.25
C ARG A 243 7.90 -26.33 8.86
N CYS A 244 7.38 -27.47 9.29
CA CYS A 244 8.21 -28.56 9.79
C CYS A 244 9.22 -29.00 8.71
N ALA A 245 10.47 -29.21 9.11
CA ALA A 245 11.46 -29.82 8.24
C ALA A 245 10.97 -31.24 7.86
N SER A 246 10.81 -31.52 6.56
CA SER A 246 10.34 -32.84 6.13
C SER A 246 11.41 -33.88 6.48
N THR A 247 11.10 -34.79 7.38
CA THR A 247 11.98 -35.92 7.78
C THR A 247 12.17 -36.94 6.65
N HIS A 248 11.35 -36.89 5.61
CA HIS A 248 11.49 -37.68 4.39
C HIS A 248 11.46 -36.79 3.15
N PRO A 249 12.58 -36.64 2.41
CA PRO A 249 12.59 -35.85 1.18
C PRO A 249 11.64 -36.49 0.16
N ARG A 250 10.44 -35.91 0.01
CA ARG A 250 9.50 -36.32 -1.05
C ARG A 250 10.16 -36.03 -2.41
N PRO A 251 9.95 -36.89 -3.43
CA PRO A 251 10.39 -36.61 -4.79
C PRO A 251 9.94 -35.21 -5.24
N PHE A 252 10.84 -34.45 -5.88
CA PHE A 252 10.57 -33.08 -6.33
C PHE A 252 9.22 -32.93 -7.06
N TRP A 253 8.90 -33.87 -7.96
CA TRP A 253 7.67 -33.85 -8.77
C TRP A 253 6.39 -34.13 -7.97
N THR A 254 6.47 -34.94 -6.91
CA THR A 254 5.31 -35.18 -6.03
C THR A 254 5.04 -33.97 -5.15
N THR A 255 6.10 -33.32 -4.65
CA THR A 255 6.01 -32.08 -3.89
C THR A 255 5.48 -30.96 -4.79
N ALA A 256 6.08 -30.74 -5.97
CA ALA A 256 5.65 -29.68 -6.90
C ALA A 256 4.17 -29.80 -7.34
N ARG A 257 3.65 -31.03 -7.44
CA ARG A 257 2.24 -31.29 -7.83
C ARG A 257 1.26 -31.15 -6.67
N GLN A 258 1.59 -31.63 -5.47
CA GLN A 258 0.74 -31.51 -4.28
C GLN A 258 0.75 -30.11 -3.67
N SER A 259 1.89 -29.42 -3.79
CA SER A 259 2.12 -28.11 -3.18
C SER A 259 1.78 -26.93 -4.10
N PHE A 260 1.15 -27.16 -5.26
CA PHE A 260 0.76 -26.10 -6.22
C PHE A 260 1.88 -25.11 -6.62
N VAL A 261 3.16 -25.46 -6.40
CA VAL A 261 4.34 -24.62 -6.68
C VAL A 261 4.40 -24.24 -8.16
N TRP A 262 3.88 -25.09 -9.04
CA TRP A 262 3.75 -24.83 -10.47
C TRP A 262 2.99 -23.52 -10.78
N MET A 263 2.05 -23.12 -9.93
CA MET A 263 1.30 -21.89 -10.09
C MET A 263 2.19 -20.65 -9.92
N HIS A 264 3.09 -20.66 -8.94
CA HIS A 264 4.10 -19.61 -8.78
C HIS A 264 5.05 -19.54 -9.97
N VAL A 265 5.42 -20.69 -10.56
CA VAL A 265 6.23 -20.73 -11.79
C VAL A 265 5.48 -20.09 -12.96
N VAL A 266 4.19 -20.40 -13.14
CA VAL A 266 3.36 -19.80 -14.19
C VAL A 266 3.25 -18.28 -14.01
N VAL A 267 2.97 -17.81 -12.78
CA VAL A 267 2.91 -16.38 -12.47
C VAL A 267 4.26 -15.70 -12.71
N ALA A 268 5.36 -16.31 -12.31
CA ALA A 268 6.70 -15.79 -12.55
C ALA A 268 7.01 -15.65 -14.05
N VAL A 269 6.71 -16.67 -14.86
CA VAL A 269 6.93 -16.63 -16.32
C VAL A 269 6.09 -15.53 -16.97
N VAL A 270 4.80 -15.45 -16.66
CA VAL A 270 3.91 -14.40 -17.19
C VAL A 270 4.36 -13.01 -16.73
N SER A 271 4.77 -12.87 -15.47
CA SER A 271 5.31 -11.62 -14.92
C SER A 271 6.60 -11.19 -15.62
N ILE A 272 7.54 -12.11 -15.87
CA ILE A 272 8.79 -11.82 -16.59
C ILE A 272 8.50 -11.36 -18.04
N LEU A 273 7.63 -12.08 -18.76
CA LEU A 273 7.22 -11.68 -20.11
C LEU A 273 6.61 -10.28 -20.13
N TYR A 274 5.72 -10.00 -19.18
CA TYR A 274 5.07 -8.70 -19.08
C TYR A 274 6.06 -7.59 -18.64
N MET A 275 6.98 -7.89 -17.73
CA MET A 275 8.02 -6.98 -17.27
C MET A 275 8.98 -6.62 -18.40
N MET A 276 9.36 -7.56 -19.29
CA MET A 276 10.16 -7.26 -20.47
C MET A 276 9.45 -6.28 -21.42
N LEU A 277 8.15 -6.49 -21.67
CA LEU A 277 7.34 -5.57 -22.48
C LEU A 277 7.15 -4.21 -21.81
N SER A 278 7.01 -4.20 -20.49
CA SER A 278 6.90 -2.99 -19.66
C SER A 278 8.20 -2.18 -19.69
N LEU A 279 9.35 -2.83 -19.49
CA LEU A 279 10.67 -2.23 -19.57
C LEU A 279 10.96 -1.69 -20.97
N LYS A 280 10.56 -2.40 -22.03
CA LYS A 280 10.68 -1.91 -23.41
C LYS A 280 9.85 -0.65 -23.63
N ALA A 281 8.68 -0.56 -23.02
CA ALA A 281 7.83 0.62 -23.09
C ALA A 281 8.41 1.80 -22.30
N LEU A 282 8.93 1.54 -21.10
CA LEU A 282 9.54 2.55 -20.24
C LEU A 282 10.83 3.08 -20.87
N ARG A 283 11.69 2.22 -21.42
CA ARG A 283 12.89 2.62 -22.20
C ARG A 283 12.52 3.50 -23.38
N ARG A 284 11.43 3.22 -24.09
CA ARG A 284 10.94 4.05 -25.20
C ARG A 284 10.44 5.42 -24.72
N SER A 285 9.69 5.47 -23.62
CA SER A 285 9.26 6.73 -23.02
C SER A 285 10.47 7.57 -22.56
N PHE A 286 11.49 6.93 -21.98
CA PHE A 286 12.74 7.60 -21.62
C PHE A 286 13.53 8.09 -22.84
N GLN A 287 13.58 7.32 -23.93
CA GLN A 287 14.20 7.77 -25.18
C GLN A 287 13.47 8.98 -25.79
N VAL A 288 12.14 8.98 -25.77
CA VAL A 288 11.33 10.15 -26.17
C VAL A 288 11.66 11.36 -25.31
N MET A 289 11.76 11.17 -24.00
CA MET A 289 12.16 12.23 -23.07
C MET A 289 13.57 12.75 -23.34
N ALA A 290 14.53 11.87 -23.62
CA ALA A 290 15.90 12.24 -23.95
C ALA A 290 15.99 12.99 -25.30
N ARG A 291 15.21 12.59 -26.30
CA ARG A 291 15.08 13.31 -27.58
C ARG A 291 14.47 14.69 -27.41
N ALA A 292 13.35 14.78 -26.69
CA ALA A 292 12.72 16.05 -26.35
C ALA A 292 13.68 17.00 -25.62
N ARG A 293 14.50 16.47 -24.70
CA ARG A 293 15.57 17.23 -24.04
C ARG A 293 16.65 17.70 -25.01
N GLY A 294 17.04 16.86 -25.96
CA GLY A 294 18.00 17.21 -27.02
C GLY A 294 17.50 18.33 -27.92
N LEU A 295 16.31 18.16 -28.51
CA LEU A 295 15.67 19.15 -29.39
C LEU A 295 15.49 20.50 -28.71
N LEU A 296 15.10 20.53 -27.43
CA LEU A 296 14.98 21.77 -26.67
C LEU A 296 16.34 22.42 -26.36
N ARG A 297 17.40 21.62 -26.23
CA ARG A 297 18.77 22.13 -26.04
C ARG A 297 19.32 22.73 -27.34
N ASP A 298 19.06 22.09 -28.47
CA ASP A 298 19.55 22.55 -29.77
C ASP A 298 18.78 23.79 -30.24
N ASN A 299 17.45 23.82 -30.07
CA ASN A 299 16.65 25.03 -30.28
C ASN A 299 17.09 26.21 -29.38
N ALA A 300 17.51 25.95 -28.15
CA ALA A 300 18.03 27.01 -27.27
C ALA A 300 19.36 27.59 -27.79
N LYS A 301 20.27 26.74 -28.28
CA LYS A 301 21.55 27.16 -28.88
C LYS A 301 21.37 27.92 -30.19
N ASP A 302 20.50 27.45 -31.08
CA ASP A 302 20.25 28.12 -32.36
C ASP A 302 19.68 29.51 -32.15
N ARG A 303 18.84 29.67 -31.13
CA ARG A 303 18.27 30.97 -30.74
C ARG A 303 19.33 31.90 -30.15
N GLU A 304 20.25 31.40 -29.33
CA GLU A 304 21.38 32.17 -28.78
C GLU A 304 22.36 32.61 -29.89
N ASN A 305 22.68 31.72 -30.84
CA ASN A 305 23.51 32.03 -31.99
C ASN A 305 22.86 33.10 -32.89
N LEU A 306 21.54 33.06 -33.05
CA LEU A 306 20.80 34.04 -33.83
C LEU A 306 20.71 35.41 -33.12
N ASP A 307 20.54 35.44 -31.80
CA ASP A 307 20.55 36.70 -31.01
C ASP A 307 21.95 37.35 -31.05
N ASN A 308 23.01 36.55 -30.93
CA ASN A 308 24.39 37.00 -31.07
C ASN A 308 24.70 37.49 -32.50
N GLY A 309 24.14 36.82 -33.52
CA GLY A 309 24.22 37.25 -34.92
C GLY A 309 23.50 38.58 -35.17
N LEU A 310 22.31 38.77 -34.57
CA LEU A 310 21.54 40.01 -34.69
C LEU A 310 22.23 41.18 -33.97
N HIS A 311 22.87 40.93 -32.82
CA HIS A 311 23.66 41.93 -32.10
C HIS A 311 24.89 42.40 -32.89
N ASN A 312 25.54 41.50 -33.63
CA ASN A 312 26.67 41.83 -34.49
C ASN A 312 26.27 42.58 -35.79
N VAL A 313 25.01 42.48 -36.22
CA VAL A 313 24.49 43.23 -37.38
C VAL A 313 24.02 44.64 -36.98
N THR A 314 23.54 44.83 -35.75
CA THR A 314 23.12 46.15 -35.25
C THR A 314 24.24 47.16 -35.00
N THR A 315 25.52 46.77 -35.11
CA THR A 315 26.65 47.71 -35.03
C THR A 315 27.06 48.28 -36.39
N ASN A 316 26.47 47.86 -37.52
CA ASN A 316 26.92 48.27 -38.86
C ASN A 316 25.83 48.61 -39.89
N ALA A 317 24.61 48.95 -39.50
CA ALA A 317 23.63 49.46 -40.47
C ALA A 317 22.71 50.54 -39.86
N LYS A 318 22.87 51.78 -40.34
CA LYS A 318 21.82 52.80 -40.33
C LYS A 318 20.95 52.62 -41.58
N ASP A 319 19.67 52.93 -41.41
CA ASP A 319 18.59 53.05 -42.39
C ASP A 319 17.83 51.78 -42.84
N GLY A 320 16.57 51.75 -42.38
CA GLY A 320 15.38 51.69 -43.24
C GLY A 320 15.11 50.41 -44.03
N ASP A 321 14.34 49.48 -43.45
CA ASP A 321 13.12 48.96 -44.08
C ASP A 321 12.26 48.15 -43.08
N ASN A 322 10.94 48.32 -43.16
CA ASN A 322 9.90 47.66 -42.37
C ASN A 322 9.36 46.47 -43.18
N SER A 323 9.68 45.20 -42.86
CA SER A 323 8.87 44.08 -43.39
C SER A 323 9.02 42.69 -42.74
N HIS A 324 10.19 42.29 -42.22
CA HIS A 324 10.40 40.88 -41.83
C HIS A 324 10.18 40.53 -40.34
N ARG A 325 9.32 41.26 -39.62
CA ARG A 325 9.17 41.07 -38.15
C ARG A 325 7.97 40.26 -37.69
N TYR A 326 7.14 39.74 -38.59
CA TYR A 326 5.99 38.92 -38.22
C TYR A 326 6.11 37.49 -38.76
N ILE A 327 5.76 36.52 -37.92
CA ILE A 327 5.88 35.05 -38.07
C ILE A 327 7.20 34.50 -37.50
N ARG A 328 7.31 34.55 -36.18
CA ARG A 328 8.04 33.52 -35.44
C ARG A 328 7.09 32.99 -34.38
N GLN A 329 6.47 31.85 -34.69
CA GLN A 329 5.63 31.07 -33.78
C GLN A 329 6.26 31.04 -32.39
N HIS A 330 5.53 31.56 -31.41
CA HIS A 330 5.88 31.46 -30.00
C HIS A 330 5.79 29.98 -29.59
N VAL A 331 6.89 29.24 -29.70
CA VAL A 331 7.06 28.02 -28.90
C VAL A 331 7.50 28.46 -27.50
N PRO A 332 6.68 28.28 -26.44
CA PRO A 332 6.94 28.82 -25.11
C PRO A 332 8.06 28.09 -24.33
N LEU A 333 8.65 27.03 -24.90
CA LEU A 333 9.65 26.19 -24.23
C LEU A 333 11.07 26.74 -24.44
N ARG A 334 11.66 27.36 -23.40
CA ARG A 334 13.01 27.94 -23.45
C ARG A 334 14.10 26.98 -22.96
N SER A 335 13.78 26.09 -21.99
CA SER A 335 14.74 25.12 -21.44
C SER A 335 14.06 23.89 -20.81
N TRP A 336 14.73 22.73 -20.79
CA TRP A 336 14.23 21.49 -20.15
C TRP A 336 13.97 21.63 -18.64
N THR A 337 14.66 22.57 -18.01
CA THR A 337 14.54 22.90 -16.58
C THR A 337 13.24 23.63 -16.26
N GLU A 338 12.68 24.39 -17.19
CA GLU A 338 11.41 25.12 -17.02
C GLU A 338 10.17 24.23 -17.13
N ILE A 339 10.31 23.01 -17.65
CA ILE A 339 9.18 22.09 -17.76
C ILE A 339 8.78 21.58 -16.37
N PRO A 340 7.51 21.76 -15.95
CA PRO A 340 7.03 21.30 -14.65
C PRO A 340 7.13 19.78 -14.52
N PHE A 341 7.40 19.30 -13.31
CA PHE A 341 7.56 17.87 -13.01
C PHE A 341 6.33 17.05 -13.42
N THR A 342 5.13 17.62 -13.29
CA THR A 342 3.87 17.00 -13.71
C THR A 342 3.82 16.70 -15.21
N LEU A 343 4.37 17.59 -16.06
CA LEU A 343 4.44 17.34 -17.51
C LEU A 343 5.48 16.27 -17.85
N LYS A 344 6.61 16.24 -17.12
CA LYS A 344 7.62 15.17 -17.24
C LYS A 344 7.03 13.80 -16.88
N LEU A 345 6.22 13.74 -15.82
CA LEU A 345 5.48 12.55 -15.42
C LEU A 345 4.41 12.17 -16.44
N LYS A 346 3.72 13.14 -17.06
CA LYS A 346 2.74 12.86 -18.11
C LYS A 346 3.37 12.30 -19.39
N LEU A 347 4.61 12.70 -19.71
CA LEU A 347 5.44 12.10 -20.76
C LEU A 347 5.84 10.64 -20.42
N MET A 348 5.98 10.35 -19.13
CA MET A 348 6.18 9.02 -18.57
C MET A 348 4.85 8.38 -18.20
N ASN A 349 4.13 7.80 -19.16
CA ASN A 349 2.85 7.11 -18.95
C ASN A 349 2.68 6.56 -17.52
N GLU A 350 1.95 7.29 -16.67
CA GLU A 350 1.89 7.09 -15.22
C GLU A 350 1.42 5.67 -14.88
N LEU A 351 0.51 5.14 -15.70
CA LEU A 351 0.04 3.77 -15.61
C LEU A 351 1.16 2.74 -15.84
N GLN A 352 2.05 2.98 -16.81
CA GLN A 352 3.16 2.08 -17.11
C GLN A 352 4.18 2.04 -15.96
N LEU A 353 4.33 3.15 -15.22
CA LEU A 353 5.17 3.20 -14.02
C LEU A 353 4.57 2.35 -12.89
N ILE A 354 3.27 2.53 -12.59
CA ILE A 354 2.55 1.75 -11.57
C ILE A 354 2.56 0.24 -11.91
N VAL A 355 2.36 -0.11 -13.19
CA VAL A 355 2.46 -1.48 -13.67
C VAL A 355 3.87 -2.04 -13.52
N PHE A 356 4.91 -1.24 -13.80
CA PHE A 356 6.28 -1.72 -13.67
C PHE A 356 6.65 -1.97 -12.20
N THR A 357 6.26 -1.07 -11.29
CA THR A 357 6.50 -1.27 -9.86
C THR A 357 5.72 -2.46 -9.30
N SER A 358 4.46 -2.68 -9.72
CA SER A 358 3.69 -3.86 -9.31
C SER A 358 4.32 -5.16 -9.80
N LEU A 359 4.82 -5.21 -11.04
CA LEU A 359 5.51 -6.39 -11.59
C LEU A 359 6.82 -6.69 -10.87
N LEU A 360 7.60 -5.66 -10.53
CA LEU A 360 8.84 -5.82 -9.77
C LEU A 360 8.57 -6.45 -8.39
N LEU A 361 7.57 -5.92 -7.67
CA LEU A 361 7.17 -6.47 -6.38
C LEU A 361 6.61 -7.89 -6.53
N LEU A 362 5.73 -8.14 -7.51
CA LEU A 362 5.17 -9.48 -7.72
C LEU A 362 6.27 -10.51 -8.07
N LEU A 363 7.24 -10.13 -8.90
CA LEU A 363 8.36 -11.00 -9.24
C LEU A 363 9.24 -11.27 -8.01
N ALA A 364 9.57 -10.25 -7.22
CA ALA A 364 10.33 -10.44 -5.99
C ALA A 364 9.62 -11.37 -5.00
N SER A 365 8.29 -11.23 -4.84
CA SER A 365 7.47 -12.11 -4.00
C SER A 365 7.47 -13.55 -4.50
N THR A 366 7.26 -13.75 -5.79
CA THR A 366 7.19 -15.11 -6.38
C THR A 366 8.55 -15.79 -6.40
N MET A 367 9.64 -15.05 -6.62
CA MET A 367 10.99 -15.57 -6.47
C MET A 367 11.30 -15.95 -5.02
N TRP A 368 10.83 -15.17 -4.04
CA TRP A 368 10.95 -15.53 -2.62
C TRP A 368 10.22 -16.85 -2.33
N SER A 369 8.97 -17.00 -2.79
CA SER A 369 8.21 -18.24 -2.65
C SER A 369 8.92 -19.44 -3.29
N LEU A 370 9.48 -19.27 -4.49
CA LEU A 370 10.19 -20.34 -5.18
C LEU A 370 11.52 -20.71 -4.52
N LEU A 371 12.27 -19.72 -4.02
CA LEU A 371 13.57 -19.94 -3.36
C LEU A 371 13.43 -20.77 -2.08
N PHE A 372 12.39 -20.47 -1.28
CA PHE A 372 12.12 -21.21 -0.05
C PHE A 372 11.22 -22.43 -0.26
N LEU A 373 10.90 -22.78 -1.52
CA LEU A 373 9.93 -23.84 -1.88
C LEU A 373 8.61 -23.69 -1.09
N GLU A 374 8.24 -22.45 -0.82
CA GLU A 374 7.02 -22.09 -0.12
C GLU A 374 5.85 -22.22 -1.10
N ALA A 375 5.31 -23.43 -1.11
CA ALA A 375 4.09 -23.86 -1.78
C ALA A 375 2.84 -22.96 -1.63
N HIS A 376 2.72 -22.28 -0.49
CA HIS A 376 1.48 -21.63 -0.08
C HIS A 376 1.76 -20.20 0.40
N MET A 377 0.72 -19.52 0.88
CA MET A 377 0.73 -18.10 1.22
C MET A 377 1.98 -17.68 2.03
N PRO A 378 2.57 -16.50 1.74
CA PRO A 378 3.62 -15.93 2.56
C PRO A 378 3.21 -15.93 4.04
N ILE A 379 3.96 -16.61 4.88
CA ILE A 379 3.70 -16.62 6.34
C ILE A 379 4.42 -15.43 6.99
N ARG A 380 5.63 -15.13 6.51
CA ARG A 380 6.49 -14.06 7.02
C ARG A 380 5.94 -12.68 6.67
N PHE A 381 6.03 -11.74 7.63
CA PHE A 381 5.53 -10.38 7.50
C PHE A 381 5.97 -9.67 6.20
N TRP A 382 7.28 -9.63 5.92
CA TRP A 382 7.82 -8.92 4.76
C TRP A 382 7.35 -9.50 3.43
N HIS A 383 7.26 -10.83 3.34
CA HIS A 383 6.81 -11.51 2.14
C HIS A 383 5.30 -11.28 1.91
N ARG A 384 4.49 -11.24 2.99
CA ARG A 384 3.07 -10.88 2.95
C ARG A 384 2.85 -9.46 2.46
N LEU A 385 3.55 -8.51 3.05
CA LEU A 385 3.45 -7.09 2.70
C LEU A 385 3.80 -6.88 1.23
N LEU A 386 4.90 -7.49 0.78
CA LEU A 386 5.38 -7.35 -0.59
C LEU A 386 4.40 -8.00 -1.60
N HIS A 387 3.83 -9.16 -1.29
CA HIS A 387 2.81 -9.78 -2.14
C HIS A 387 1.51 -8.97 -2.19
N ALA A 388 1.00 -8.54 -1.03
CA ALA A 388 -0.24 -7.79 -0.93
C ALA A 388 -0.16 -6.44 -1.64
N THR A 389 0.94 -5.71 -1.46
CA THR A 389 1.18 -4.44 -2.16
C THR A 389 1.30 -4.63 -3.68
N ALA A 390 1.97 -5.70 -4.13
CA ALA A 390 2.03 -6.03 -5.56
C ALA A 390 0.65 -6.25 -6.17
N LEU A 391 -0.21 -7.03 -5.49
CA LEU A 391 -1.58 -7.29 -5.94
C LEU A 391 -2.43 -6.03 -5.91
N LEU A 392 -2.36 -5.22 -4.85
CA LEU A 392 -3.09 -3.96 -4.75
C LEU A 392 -2.76 -3.02 -5.93
N LEU A 393 -1.48 -2.87 -6.25
CA LEU A 393 -1.03 -2.05 -7.37
C LEU A 393 -1.41 -2.66 -8.73
N LEU A 394 -1.38 -4.00 -8.86
CA LEU A 394 -1.80 -4.69 -10.07
C LEU A 394 -3.29 -4.45 -10.32
N TRP A 395 -4.15 -4.67 -9.32
CA TRP A 395 -5.59 -4.45 -9.42
C TRP A 395 -5.95 -2.98 -9.62
N SER A 396 -5.26 -2.04 -8.95
CA SER A 396 -5.51 -0.60 -9.16
C SER A 396 -5.14 -0.16 -10.57
N SER A 397 -4.11 -0.76 -11.19
CA SER A 397 -3.75 -0.45 -12.58
C SER A 397 -4.79 -0.92 -13.61
N LEU A 398 -5.72 -1.80 -13.25
CA LEU A 398 -6.86 -2.15 -14.11
C LEU A 398 -7.72 -0.91 -14.43
N VAL A 399 -7.83 0.03 -13.48
CA VAL A 399 -8.56 1.30 -13.66
C VAL A 399 -7.99 2.11 -14.83
N GLY A 400 -6.67 2.10 -15.02
CA GLY A 400 -6.03 2.76 -16.16
C GLY A 400 -6.28 2.06 -17.51
N TYR A 401 -6.55 0.75 -17.51
CA TYR A 401 -7.00 0.05 -18.71
C TYR A 401 -8.48 0.28 -19.02
N LEU A 402 -9.30 0.57 -18.00
CA LEU A 402 -10.71 0.96 -18.13
C LEU A 402 -10.92 2.40 -18.60
N GLU A 403 -9.87 3.24 -18.56
CA GLU A 403 -9.82 4.59 -19.13
C GLU A 403 -10.29 4.61 -20.60
N HIS A 404 -10.20 3.47 -21.29
CA HIS A 404 -10.60 3.34 -22.69
C HIS A 404 -12.12 3.38 -22.93
N ASN A 405 -12.96 2.99 -21.97
CA ASN A 405 -14.41 3.08 -22.14
C ASN A 405 -14.85 4.52 -21.88
N GLN A 406 -15.40 5.21 -22.89
CA GLN A 406 -15.83 6.62 -22.79
C GLN A 406 -16.83 6.89 -21.64
N HIS A 407 -17.60 5.89 -21.20
CA HIS A 407 -18.49 6.03 -20.03
C HIS A 407 -17.76 5.92 -18.68
N ILE A 408 -16.78 5.01 -18.55
CA ILE A 408 -16.01 4.81 -17.31
C ILE A 408 -14.88 5.85 -17.19
N TYR A 409 -14.40 6.35 -18.33
CA TYR A 409 -13.36 7.38 -18.45
C TYR A 409 -13.65 8.61 -17.59
N SER A 410 -14.92 9.03 -17.49
CA SER A 410 -15.32 10.18 -16.68
C SER A 410 -14.90 10.00 -15.21
N ILE A 411 -15.19 8.86 -14.58
CA ILE A 411 -14.86 8.62 -13.16
C ILE A 411 -13.35 8.58 -12.92
N VAL A 412 -12.58 8.00 -13.84
CA VAL A 412 -11.12 7.96 -13.74
C VAL A 412 -10.52 9.35 -13.89
N LEU A 413 -11.06 10.14 -14.82
CA LEU A 413 -10.62 11.51 -15.08
C LEU A 413 -10.93 12.43 -13.90
N THR A 414 -12.09 12.26 -13.26
CA THR A 414 -12.46 13.04 -12.07
C THR A 414 -11.58 12.73 -10.89
N LEU A 415 -11.25 11.46 -10.66
CA LEU A 415 -10.28 11.08 -9.64
C LEU A 415 -8.91 11.70 -9.93
N LYS A 416 -8.44 11.63 -11.17
CA LYS A 416 -7.13 12.19 -11.58
C LYS A 416 -7.05 13.71 -11.41
N TRP A 417 -8.12 14.43 -11.71
CA TRP A 417 -8.17 15.90 -11.61
C TRP A 417 -8.49 16.37 -10.20
N GLY A 418 -9.32 15.64 -9.47
CA GLY A 418 -9.73 15.94 -8.10
C GLY A 418 -8.62 15.67 -7.08
N THR A 419 -7.90 14.55 -7.21
CA THR A 419 -6.86 14.12 -6.26
C THR A 419 -5.85 15.22 -5.91
N PRO A 420 -5.18 15.93 -6.84
CA PRO A 420 -4.21 16.96 -6.48
C PRO A 420 -4.84 18.14 -5.73
N ARG A 421 -6.06 18.55 -6.10
CA ARG A 421 -6.79 19.64 -5.44
C ARG A 421 -7.22 19.25 -4.02
N VAL A 422 -7.76 18.04 -3.88
CA VAL A 422 -8.14 17.44 -2.61
C VAL A 422 -6.92 17.30 -1.70
N LEU A 423 -5.79 16.84 -2.22
CA LEU A 423 -4.56 16.68 -1.44
C LEU A 423 -4.04 18.03 -0.93
N GLN A 424 -4.06 19.08 -1.76
CA GLN A 424 -3.70 20.44 -1.33
C GLN A 424 -4.64 20.95 -0.23
N PHE A 425 -5.95 20.71 -0.37
CA PHE A 425 -6.92 21.05 0.67
C PHE A 425 -6.66 20.30 1.97
N LEU A 426 -6.45 18.97 1.91
CA LEU A 426 -6.15 18.15 3.08
C LEU A 426 -4.84 18.59 3.76
N LEU A 427 -3.79 18.90 2.99
CA LEU A 427 -2.54 19.47 3.52
C LEU A 427 -2.77 20.84 4.19
N GLY A 428 -3.69 21.64 3.68
CA GLY A 428 -4.08 22.92 4.29
C GLY A 428 -4.85 22.78 5.60
N VAL A 429 -5.70 21.76 5.73
CA VAL A 429 -6.50 21.51 6.95
C VAL A 429 -5.73 20.68 7.99
N PHE A 430 -4.72 19.92 7.56
CA PHE A 430 -3.94 19.03 8.42
C PHE A 430 -3.38 19.70 9.69
N PRO A 431 -2.82 20.93 9.66
CA PRO A 431 -2.34 21.60 10.88
C PRO A 431 -3.43 21.81 11.94
N ILE A 432 -4.67 22.06 11.52
CA ILE A 432 -5.82 22.20 12.44
C ILE A 432 -6.14 20.83 13.06
N PHE A 433 -6.23 19.79 12.23
CA PHE A 433 -6.46 18.41 12.70
C PHE A 433 -5.39 17.99 13.71
N PHE A 434 -4.12 18.25 13.38
CA PHE A 434 -2.99 17.94 14.23
C PHE A 434 -3.03 18.75 15.54
N GLY A 435 -3.47 20.01 15.50
CA GLY A 435 -3.71 20.82 16.71
C GLY A 435 -4.76 20.22 17.64
N TYR A 436 -5.88 19.73 17.09
CA TYR A 436 -6.89 18.99 17.86
C TYR A 436 -6.34 17.69 18.45
N ALA A 437 -5.53 16.94 17.69
CA ALA A 437 -4.91 15.71 18.15
C ALA A 437 -3.93 15.96 19.31
N LEU A 438 -3.09 16.99 19.20
CA LEU A 438 -2.17 17.40 20.27
C LEU A 438 -2.93 17.86 21.52
N PHE A 439 -3.96 18.69 21.36
CA PHE A 439 -4.80 19.12 22.48
C PHE A 439 -5.44 17.91 23.16
N GLY A 440 -6.04 17.00 22.38
CA GLY A 440 -6.68 15.81 22.92
C GLY A 440 -5.69 14.95 23.70
N THR A 441 -4.49 14.74 23.15
CA THR A 441 -3.43 13.98 23.80
C THR A 441 -3.01 14.57 25.14
N ILE A 442 -2.77 15.89 25.18
CA ILE A 442 -2.27 16.57 26.39
C ILE A 442 -3.36 16.71 27.45
N TYR A 443 -4.59 17.04 27.04
CA TYR A 443 -5.66 17.41 27.98
C TYR A 443 -6.48 16.19 28.45
N PHE A 444 -6.77 15.23 27.57
CA PHE A 444 -7.59 14.06 27.90
C PHE A 444 -6.79 12.76 28.09
N GLY A 445 -5.57 12.68 27.53
CA GLY A 445 -4.82 11.42 27.43
C GLY A 445 -4.40 10.79 28.76
N ASN A 446 -4.43 11.53 29.87
CA ASN A 446 -4.13 10.96 31.20
C ASN A 446 -5.27 10.13 31.80
N LYS A 447 -6.48 10.22 31.24
CA LYS A 447 -7.69 9.55 31.76
C LYS A 447 -8.41 8.74 30.70
N ILE A 448 -8.33 9.14 29.43
CA ILE A 448 -9.07 8.54 28.31
C ILE A 448 -8.05 7.86 27.38
N GLU A 449 -8.15 6.54 27.23
CA GLU A 449 -7.18 5.72 26.48
C GLU A 449 -7.17 6.09 24.99
N GLU A 450 -8.34 6.43 24.44
CA GLU A 450 -8.53 6.89 23.05
C GLU A 450 -7.71 8.14 22.72
N PHE A 451 -7.32 8.90 23.74
CA PHE A 451 -6.46 10.07 23.63
C PHE A 451 -5.09 9.88 24.31
N GLY A 452 -4.75 8.68 24.78
CA GLY A 452 -3.54 8.43 25.58
C GLY A 452 -2.23 8.66 24.84
N THR A 453 -2.21 8.42 23.52
CA THR A 453 -1.08 8.72 22.65
C THR A 453 -1.49 9.62 21.50
N LEU A 454 -0.52 10.29 20.87
CA LEU A 454 -0.76 11.09 19.67
C LEU A 454 -1.36 10.24 18.54
N SER A 455 -0.89 9.01 18.37
CA SER A 455 -1.41 8.09 17.36
C SER A 455 -2.85 7.69 17.66
N ALA A 456 -3.15 7.33 18.92
CA ALA A 456 -4.52 7.01 19.35
C ALA A 456 -5.46 8.21 19.12
N SER A 457 -5.04 9.41 19.54
CA SER A 457 -5.81 10.65 19.33
C SER A 457 -6.11 10.90 17.86
N MET A 458 -5.13 10.71 16.96
CA MET A 458 -5.35 10.85 15.52
C MET A 458 -6.33 9.82 14.97
N ILE A 459 -6.26 8.56 15.41
CA ILE A 459 -7.21 7.50 15.00
C ILE A 459 -8.62 7.82 15.50
N SER A 460 -8.74 8.24 16.76
CA SER A 460 -10.02 8.61 17.39
C SER A 460 -10.67 9.81 16.68
N LEU A 461 -9.90 10.87 16.41
CA LEU A 461 -10.41 12.05 15.69
C LEU A 461 -10.73 11.74 14.22
N PHE A 462 -9.97 10.86 13.56
CA PHE A 462 -10.30 10.41 12.21
C PHE A 462 -11.61 9.60 12.19
N SER A 463 -11.82 8.74 13.18
CA SER A 463 -13.06 7.96 13.33
C SER A 463 -14.26 8.88 13.57
N LEU A 464 -14.10 9.87 14.47
CA LEU A 464 -15.10 10.91 14.73
C LEU A 464 -15.43 11.74 13.49
N MET A 465 -14.44 12.12 12.68
CA MET A 465 -14.66 12.87 11.43
C MET A 465 -15.54 12.10 10.44
N ASN A 466 -15.47 10.76 10.44
CA ASN A 466 -16.29 9.88 9.61
C ASN A 466 -17.61 9.46 10.28
N GLY A 467 -17.89 9.95 11.49
CA GLY A 467 -19.13 9.69 12.22
C GLY A 467 -19.13 8.42 13.07
N ASP A 468 -17.98 7.81 13.31
CA ASP A 468 -17.83 6.63 14.15
C ASP A 468 -17.52 7.01 15.62
N ILE A 469 -17.94 6.18 16.57
CA ILE A 469 -17.60 6.30 18.02
C ILE A 469 -18.06 7.64 18.66
N ILE A 470 -19.04 8.35 18.08
CA ILE A 470 -19.47 9.66 18.60
C ILE A 470 -20.01 9.53 20.04
N MET A 471 -20.99 8.66 20.28
CA MET A 471 -21.61 8.55 21.61
C MET A 471 -20.61 8.07 22.66
N ASP A 472 -19.83 7.03 22.33
CA ASP A 472 -18.86 6.45 23.26
C ASP A 472 -17.81 7.48 23.70
N THR A 473 -17.38 8.39 22.82
CA THR A 473 -16.46 9.48 23.21
C THR A 473 -17.14 10.52 24.10
N PHE A 474 -18.41 10.84 23.91
CA PHE A 474 -19.14 11.72 24.83
C PHE A 474 -19.31 11.09 26.21
N ASP A 475 -19.63 9.80 26.26
CA ASP A 475 -19.78 9.04 27.49
C ASP A 475 -18.45 8.93 28.24
N ALA A 476 -17.35 8.68 27.53
CA ALA A 476 -16.00 8.68 28.11
C ALA A 476 -15.65 10.05 28.73
N MET A 477 -15.94 11.15 28.03
CA MET A 477 -15.70 12.50 28.55
C MET A 477 -16.52 12.79 29.81
N GLU A 478 -17.78 12.34 29.85
CA GLU A 478 -18.65 12.52 31.01
C GLU A 478 -18.20 11.66 32.20
N LEU A 479 -17.84 10.41 31.95
CA LEU A 479 -17.32 9.48 32.95
C LEU A 479 -16.06 10.01 33.64
N HIS A 480 -15.13 10.59 32.88
CA HIS A 480 -13.84 11.08 33.38
C HIS A 480 -13.86 12.53 33.93
N GLN A 481 -15.06 13.09 34.14
CA GLN A 481 -15.31 14.43 34.69
C GLN A 481 -14.91 15.61 33.77
N PHE A 482 -14.87 15.40 32.45
CA PHE A 482 -14.65 16.44 31.45
C PHE A 482 -15.96 16.92 30.81
N THR A 483 -17.03 17.06 31.62
CA THR A 483 -18.38 17.28 31.11
C THR A 483 -18.52 18.53 30.23
N VAL A 484 -17.86 19.64 30.59
CA VAL A 484 -17.96 20.89 29.81
C VAL A 484 -16.87 20.98 28.75
N SER A 485 -15.60 20.81 29.13
CA SER A 485 -14.47 20.94 28.21
C SER A 485 -14.47 19.87 27.12
N GLY A 486 -14.82 18.62 27.46
CA GLY A 486 -15.00 17.54 26.50
C GLY A 486 -16.14 17.82 25.52
N LYS A 487 -17.29 18.30 26.00
CA LYS A 487 -18.43 18.66 25.13
C LYS A 487 -18.07 19.81 24.17
N VAL A 488 -17.42 20.87 24.67
CA VAL A 488 -16.98 21.99 23.82
C VAL A 488 -15.98 21.52 22.76
N PHE A 489 -15.00 20.70 23.15
CA PHE A 489 -14.00 20.14 22.23
C PHE A 489 -14.62 19.26 21.14
N LEU A 490 -15.50 18.32 21.53
CA LEU A 490 -16.15 17.41 20.57
C LEU A 490 -17.12 18.17 19.67
N TYR A 491 -17.95 19.08 20.20
CA TYR A 491 -18.85 19.88 19.36
C TYR A 491 -18.08 20.79 18.40
N SER A 492 -16.98 21.41 18.82
CA SER A 492 -16.17 22.24 17.92
C SER A 492 -15.48 21.41 16.85
N PHE A 493 -14.95 20.22 17.20
CA PHE A 493 -14.35 19.31 16.24
C PHE A 493 -15.37 18.78 15.23
N ILE A 494 -16.51 18.25 15.69
CA ILE A 494 -17.55 17.68 14.83
C ILE A 494 -18.12 18.76 13.91
N SER A 495 -18.47 19.94 14.43
CA SER A 495 -19.01 21.01 13.60
C SER A 495 -18.03 21.47 12.51
N LEU A 496 -16.74 21.56 12.83
CA LEU A 496 -15.73 21.94 11.85
C LEU A 496 -15.45 20.80 10.85
N PHE A 497 -15.12 19.61 11.32
CA PHE A 497 -14.63 18.54 10.45
C PHE A 497 -15.75 17.80 9.70
N MET A 498 -16.88 17.54 10.36
CA MET A 498 -18.00 16.81 9.75
C MET A 498 -18.86 17.72 8.87
N TYR A 499 -19.14 18.95 9.29
CA TYR A 499 -20.02 19.83 8.52
C TYR A 499 -19.30 20.81 7.59
N VAL A 500 -18.07 21.21 7.87
CA VAL A 500 -17.34 22.13 7.00
C VAL A 500 -16.32 21.39 6.14
N VAL A 501 -15.35 20.71 6.76
CA VAL A 501 -14.23 20.08 6.02
C VAL A 501 -14.73 18.97 5.09
N LEU A 502 -15.59 18.06 5.57
CA LEU A 502 -16.14 16.98 4.75
C LEU A 502 -17.00 17.51 3.59
N ASN A 503 -17.81 18.54 3.83
CA ASN A 503 -18.64 19.15 2.78
C ASN A 503 -17.79 19.88 1.73
N ILE A 504 -16.70 20.55 2.13
CA ILE A 504 -15.74 21.14 1.18
C ILE A 504 -15.04 20.04 0.37
N PHE A 505 -14.63 18.94 1.01
CA PHE A 505 -14.05 17.80 0.32
C PHE A 505 -14.99 17.26 -0.76
N ILE A 506 -16.27 17.02 -0.42
CA ILE A 506 -17.29 16.56 -1.37
C ILE A 506 -17.47 17.58 -2.50
N ALA A 507 -17.55 18.88 -2.18
CA ALA A 507 -17.71 19.95 -3.17
C ALA A 507 -16.52 20.03 -4.15
N ILE A 508 -15.28 19.83 -3.70
CA ILE A 508 -14.09 19.80 -4.59
C ILE A 508 -14.18 18.61 -5.55
N VAL A 509 -14.59 17.44 -5.05
CA VAL A 509 -14.77 16.24 -5.89
C VAL A 509 -15.91 16.44 -6.88
N GLU A 510 -17.01 17.06 -6.47
CA GLU A 510 -18.15 17.40 -7.31
C GLU A 510 -17.78 18.44 -8.39
N GLU A 511 -17.00 19.47 -8.05
CA GLU A 511 -16.50 20.45 -9.03
C GLU A 511 -15.58 19.75 -10.05
N ALA A 512 -14.69 18.86 -9.61
CA ALA A 512 -13.87 18.06 -10.51
C ALA A 512 -14.76 17.20 -11.43
N PHE A 513 -15.84 16.61 -10.89
CA PHE A 513 -16.83 15.87 -11.66
C PHE A 513 -17.48 16.71 -12.76
N PHE A 514 -18.07 17.85 -12.42
CA PHE A 514 -18.71 18.71 -13.41
C PHE A 514 -17.71 19.37 -14.39
N ALA A 515 -16.50 19.67 -13.94
CA ALA A 515 -15.45 20.20 -14.81
C ALA A 515 -15.08 19.21 -15.92
N THR A 516 -14.92 17.91 -15.59
CA THR A 516 -14.63 16.89 -16.61
C THR A 516 -15.80 16.69 -17.57
N GLN A 517 -17.03 16.65 -17.06
CA GLN A 517 -18.25 16.47 -17.86
C GLN A 517 -18.49 17.65 -18.83
N SER A 518 -18.30 18.89 -18.35
CA SER A 518 -18.46 20.11 -19.17
C SER A 518 -17.40 20.22 -20.26
N THR A 519 -16.14 19.87 -19.94
CA THR A 519 -15.05 19.84 -20.92
C THR A 519 -15.34 18.82 -22.02
N ARG A 520 -15.88 17.65 -21.66
CA ARG A 520 -16.29 16.62 -22.62
C ARG A 520 -17.42 17.11 -23.54
N ARG A 521 -18.45 17.75 -22.98
CA ARG A 521 -19.56 18.32 -23.78
C ARG A 521 -19.07 19.38 -24.75
N ARG A 522 -18.26 20.33 -24.29
CA ARG A 522 -17.66 21.36 -25.16
C ARG A 522 -16.78 20.76 -26.25
N LEU A 523 -16.00 19.73 -25.94
CA LEU A 523 -15.23 19.03 -26.95
C LEU A 523 -16.16 18.42 -28.00
N SER A 524 -17.20 17.66 -27.59
CA SER A 524 -18.22 17.11 -28.50
C SER A 524 -18.86 18.18 -29.39
N ASP A 525 -19.23 19.33 -28.82
CA ASP A 525 -19.86 20.43 -29.56
C ASP A 525 -18.88 21.00 -30.62
N LEU A 526 -17.62 21.22 -30.25
CA LEU A 526 -16.56 21.66 -31.17
C LEU A 526 -16.24 20.65 -32.27
N LEU A 527 -16.35 19.35 -31.98
CA LEU A 527 -16.15 18.29 -32.97
C LEU A 527 -17.33 18.18 -33.94
N SER A 528 -18.53 18.53 -33.49
CA SER A 528 -19.75 18.48 -34.31
C SER A 528 -19.93 19.69 -35.24
N ASP A 529 -19.18 20.78 -35.03
CA ASP A 529 -19.24 21.98 -35.87
C ASP A 529 -17.93 22.20 -36.67
N PRO A 530 -17.91 21.92 -37.99
CA PRO A 530 -16.72 22.06 -38.84
C PRO A 530 -16.18 23.49 -38.97
N ARG A 531 -16.87 24.50 -38.42
CA ARG A 531 -16.54 25.93 -38.60
C ARG A 531 -15.87 26.58 -37.40
N VAL A 532 -15.68 25.86 -36.30
CA VAL A 532 -15.17 26.43 -35.04
C VAL A 532 -13.75 25.92 -34.74
N SER A 533 -12.81 26.14 -35.67
CA SER A 533 -11.38 25.87 -35.50
C SER A 533 -10.63 27.05 -34.84
N GLY A 534 -11.24 27.72 -33.86
CA GLY A 534 -10.63 28.93 -33.30
C GLY A 534 -11.38 29.52 -32.12
N VAL A 535 -11.37 28.85 -30.96
CA VAL A 535 -11.73 29.50 -29.68
C VAL A 535 -10.73 29.09 -28.61
N ASN A 536 -9.97 30.09 -28.12
CA ASN A 536 -9.06 29.97 -26.99
C ASN A 536 -9.86 29.81 -25.69
N ALA A 537 -9.92 28.59 -25.14
CA ALA A 537 -10.54 28.30 -23.85
C ALA A 537 -9.47 28.05 -22.77
N ALA A 538 -8.76 29.09 -22.35
CA ALA A 538 -7.65 28.97 -21.41
C ALA A 538 -8.06 28.38 -20.04
N LYS A 539 -7.57 27.17 -19.76
CA LYS A 539 -7.38 26.59 -18.41
C LYS A 539 -5.95 26.01 -18.36
N GLU A 540 -5.35 25.91 -17.18
CA GLU A 540 -3.96 25.45 -16.97
C GLU A 540 -3.65 24.06 -17.60
N SER A 541 -4.69 23.24 -17.86
CA SER A 541 -4.61 22.00 -18.64
C SER A 541 -4.23 22.21 -20.11
N ASP A 542 -4.63 23.33 -20.71
CA ASP A 542 -4.34 23.69 -22.11
C ASP A 542 -2.90 24.17 -22.26
N ILE A 543 -2.30 24.86 -21.29
CA ILE A 543 -0.87 25.24 -21.38
C ILE A 543 0.01 23.98 -21.39
N SER A 544 -0.32 23.01 -20.53
CA SER A 544 0.34 21.71 -20.51
C SER A 544 0.09 20.92 -21.80
N ALA A 545 -1.13 20.96 -22.35
CA ALA A 545 -1.48 20.27 -23.59
C ALA A 545 -0.90 20.94 -24.84
N GLU A 546 -0.77 22.26 -24.85
CA GLU A 546 -0.20 23.08 -25.94
C GLU A 546 1.32 23.00 -25.91
N MET A 547 1.95 23.06 -24.73
CA MET A 547 3.37 22.68 -24.59
C MET A 547 3.62 21.24 -25.02
N MET A 548 2.73 20.30 -24.67
CA MET A 548 2.84 18.90 -25.11
C MET A 548 2.68 18.80 -26.62
N ARG A 549 1.70 19.48 -27.24
CA ARG A 549 1.48 19.52 -28.68
C ARG A 549 2.65 20.13 -29.42
N SER A 550 3.18 21.27 -29.00
CA SER A 550 4.35 21.90 -29.62
C SER A 550 5.59 21.00 -29.52
N LEU A 551 5.78 20.34 -28.37
CA LEU A 551 6.90 19.42 -28.14
C LEU A 551 6.75 18.14 -28.97
N LEU A 552 5.53 17.65 -29.16
CA LEU A 552 5.20 16.52 -30.02
C LEU A 552 5.32 16.87 -31.52
N GLN A 553 4.89 18.06 -31.95
CA GLN A 553 5.07 18.56 -33.32
C GLN A 553 6.56 18.73 -33.67
N LEU A 554 7.36 19.26 -32.73
CA LEU A 554 8.82 19.32 -32.85
C LEU A 554 9.47 17.94 -32.98
N MET A 555 8.86 16.89 -32.41
CA MET A 555 9.37 15.52 -32.51
C MET A 555 8.96 14.81 -33.80
N ASP A 556 7.84 15.19 -34.42
CA ASP A 556 7.35 14.63 -35.69
C ASP A 556 7.89 15.40 -36.91
N SER A 557 8.45 16.62 -36.73
CA SER A 557 9.07 17.42 -37.81
C SER A 557 10.48 16.97 -38.24
N GLU A 558 10.99 15.87 -37.68
CA GLU A 558 12.22 15.16 -38.09
C GLU A 558 11.88 13.73 -38.50
#